data_AF-A0A6L7U3B0-F1
#
_entry.id   AF-A0A6L7U3B0-F1
#
_cell.length_a   1.000
_cell.length_b   1.000
_cell.length_c   1.000
_cell.angle_alpha   90.00
_cell.angle_beta   90.00
_cell.angle_gamma   90.00
#
_symmetry.space_group_name_H-M   'P 1'
#
loop_
_entity.id
_entity.type
_entity.pdbx_description
1 polymer ?
#
loop_
_entity_poly.entity_id
_entity_poly.type
_entity_poly.pdbx_seq_one_letter_code
_entity_poly.pdbx_strand_id
1 'polypeptide(L)'
;MPDLTVRIREDGSVSVAKIPLSWIPGMDQVSLDPDIVARFTNANVQHIHLDYHDAGMAVLANGMLILDFRYDDHDELRTLLTALTLFMGDEGQTLSNLAKTLLSVLEFIGAEVTFEFPVPSYRSVIPKANEASSGILDSSDIAADDARAQVRGIETISLSTTALGKITSDSFIFKVLRAVLPPDIEVELPPTTVAGIREKGITEITVKNRRYGLAIELNGQPTPLLVCNLDNLLSFAEHRDRWRQLAPSVSEQRFDLVRRMVQDVLQTHNVDIRLHFPPPIHPASR
;
A
#
# COMPACT_ATOMS: atom_id res chain seq x y z
N MET A 1 16.50 -5.95 17.43
CA MET A 1 15.80 -7.07 18.12
C MET A 1 16.30 -8.41 17.54
N PRO A 2 15.81 -9.63 17.90
CA PRO A 2 16.17 -10.82 17.13
C PRO A 2 15.60 -10.73 15.69
N ASP A 3 16.46 -10.61 14.67
CA ASP A 3 16.06 -10.61 13.25
C ASP A 3 15.63 -12.02 12.80
N LEU A 4 14.41 -12.14 12.29
CA LEU A 4 13.89 -13.35 11.69
C LEU A 4 14.13 -13.33 10.17
N THR A 5 15.08 -14.13 9.70
CA THR A 5 15.29 -14.31 8.26
C THR A 5 14.42 -15.44 7.70
N VAL A 6 13.51 -15.06 6.80
CA VAL A 6 12.63 -15.91 6.02
C VAL A 6 13.18 -16.04 4.60
N ARG A 7 13.60 -17.23 4.19
CA ARG A 7 14.11 -17.50 2.84
C ARG A 7 13.01 -18.02 1.93
N ILE A 8 12.86 -17.37 0.79
CA ILE A 8 11.94 -17.72 -0.29
C ILE A 8 12.75 -18.39 -1.40
N ARG A 9 12.30 -19.55 -1.86
CA ARG A 9 12.88 -20.26 -3.00
C ARG A 9 12.18 -19.89 -4.31
N GLU A 10 12.79 -20.25 -5.44
CA GLU A 10 12.24 -20.02 -6.77
C GLU A 10 10.86 -20.64 -6.97
N ASP A 11 10.58 -21.77 -6.33
CA ASP A 11 9.28 -22.45 -6.35
C ASP A 11 8.24 -21.82 -5.40
N GLY A 12 8.58 -20.70 -4.76
CA GLY A 12 7.70 -20.04 -3.80
C GLY A 12 7.70 -20.66 -2.39
N SER A 13 8.41 -21.76 -2.18
CA SER A 13 8.51 -22.37 -0.85
C SER A 13 9.27 -21.47 0.11
N VAL A 14 8.80 -21.43 1.35
CA VAL A 14 9.37 -20.60 2.41
C VAL A 14 10.15 -21.47 3.39
N SER A 15 11.18 -20.90 4.03
CA SER A 15 11.89 -21.52 5.15
C SER A 15 12.45 -20.48 6.09
N VAL A 16 12.44 -20.76 7.39
CA VAL A 16 13.07 -19.90 8.40
C VAL A 16 14.40 -20.51 8.82
N ALA A 17 15.44 -19.68 8.93
CA ALA A 17 16.74 -20.18 9.36
C ALA A 17 16.66 -20.76 10.77
N LYS A 18 17.02 -22.04 10.91
CA LYS A 18 17.17 -22.75 12.20
C LYS A 18 15.87 -22.98 13.00
N ILE A 19 14.71 -22.66 12.45
CA ILE A 19 13.40 -22.89 13.10
C ILE A 19 12.50 -23.65 12.12
N PRO A 20 11.98 -24.85 12.48
CA PRO A 20 10.97 -25.53 11.70
C PRO A 20 9.71 -24.66 11.57
N LEU A 21 9.16 -24.52 10.35
CA LEU A 21 7.97 -23.70 10.13
C LEU A 21 6.76 -24.17 10.94
N SER A 22 6.66 -25.47 11.21
CA SER A 22 5.60 -26.05 12.05
C SER A 22 5.61 -25.56 13.50
N TRP A 23 6.68 -24.90 13.94
CA TRP A 23 6.76 -24.30 15.28
C TRP A 23 6.25 -22.85 15.31
N ILE A 24 6.00 -22.26 14.14
CA ILE A 24 5.44 -20.92 14.00
C ILE A 24 4.02 -21.09 13.47
N PRO A 25 2.97 -20.89 14.30
CA PRO A 25 1.59 -21.09 13.88
C PRO A 25 1.26 -20.34 12.57
N GLY A 26 0.67 -21.05 11.61
CA GLY A 26 0.28 -20.49 10.32
C GLY A 26 1.38 -20.42 9.27
N MET A 27 2.65 -20.64 9.61
CA MET A 27 3.77 -20.58 8.65
C MET A 27 3.96 -21.85 7.82
N ASP A 28 3.42 -22.98 8.26
CA ASP A 28 3.52 -24.26 7.57
C ASP A 28 2.72 -24.31 6.25
N GLN A 29 1.76 -23.39 6.08
CA GLN A 29 0.93 -23.25 4.89
C GLN A 29 1.37 -22.08 3.99
N VAL A 30 2.42 -21.37 4.40
CA VAL A 30 2.88 -20.18 3.70
C VAL A 30 3.72 -20.58 2.49
N SER A 31 3.24 -20.18 1.32
CA SER A 31 3.99 -20.19 0.07
C SER A 31 3.69 -18.92 -0.72
N LEU A 32 4.67 -18.43 -1.46
CA LEU A 32 4.46 -17.39 -2.45
C LEU A 32 4.21 -18.01 -3.82
N ASP A 33 3.45 -17.32 -4.66
CA ASP A 33 3.32 -17.73 -6.06
C ASP A 33 4.69 -17.59 -6.74
N PRO A 34 5.20 -18.62 -7.44
CA PRO A 34 6.45 -18.55 -8.18
C PRO A 34 6.56 -17.34 -9.12
N ASP A 35 5.45 -16.89 -9.71
CA ASP A 35 5.43 -15.71 -10.58
C ASP A 35 5.75 -14.42 -9.81
N ILE A 36 5.36 -14.32 -8.54
CA ILE A 36 5.78 -13.21 -7.67
C ILE A 36 7.28 -13.29 -7.45
N VAL A 37 7.78 -14.47 -7.06
CA VAL A 37 9.21 -14.65 -6.77
C VAL A 37 10.03 -14.28 -7.99
N ALA A 38 9.61 -14.70 -9.18
CA ALA A 38 10.24 -14.34 -10.44
C ALA A 38 10.22 -12.82 -10.69
N ARG A 39 9.08 -12.13 -10.45
CA ARG A 39 9.00 -10.66 -10.58
C ARG A 39 9.96 -9.94 -9.65
N PHE A 40 9.99 -10.30 -8.36
CA PHE A 40 10.90 -9.70 -7.38
C PHE A 40 12.37 -9.96 -7.73
N THR A 41 12.69 -11.20 -8.11
CA THR A 41 14.03 -11.62 -8.56
C THR A 41 14.47 -10.83 -9.80
N ASN A 42 13.61 -10.70 -10.81
CA ASN A 42 13.88 -9.95 -12.04
C ASN A 42 14.10 -8.46 -11.76
N ALA A 43 13.28 -7.88 -10.87
CA ALA A 43 13.38 -6.52 -10.36
C ALA A 43 14.62 -6.24 -9.48
N ASN A 44 15.46 -7.26 -9.26
CA ASN A 44 16.64 -7.24 -8.41
C ASN A 44 16.33 -6.99 -6.93
N VAL A 45 15.14 -7.34 -6.47
CA VAL A 45 14.81 -7.31 -5.04
C VAL A 45 15.35 -8.60 -4.43
N GLN A 46 16.37 -8.47 -3.59
CA GLN A 46 17.03 -9.60 -2.92
C GLN A 46 16.57 -9.72 -1.47
N HIS A 47 16.18 -8.61 -0.85
CA HIS A 47 15.61 -8.63 0.49
C HIS A 47 14.49 -7.61 0.67
N ILE A 48 13.43 -8.02 1.35
CA ILE A 48 12.42 -7.12 1.94
C ILE A 48 12.57 -7.20 3.45
N HIS A 49 12.84 -6.08 4.09
CA HIS A 49 12.95 -5.98 5.54
C HIS A 49 11.73 -5.25 6.08
N LEU A 50 11.11 -5.83 7.10
CA LEU A 50 10.02 -5.22 7.85
C LEU A 50 10.58 -4.82 9.21
N ASP A 51 10.71 -3.51 9.40
CA ASP A 51 11.22 -2.88 10.61
C ASP A 51 10.02 -2.41 11.46
N TYR A 52 9.90 -2.94 12.68
CA TYR A 52 8.80 -2.63 13.59
C TYR A 52 9.28 -1.72 14.70
N HIS A 53 8.41 -0.77 15.05
CA HIS A 53 8.62 0.10 16.19
C HIS A 53 7.28 0.46 16.82
N ASP A 54 7.31 1.04 18.01
CA ASP A 54 6.10 1.35 18.79
C ASP A 54 5.08 2.23 18.05
N ALA A 55 5.52 2.99 17.05
CA ALA A 55 4.66 3.87 16.25
C ALA A 55 4.24 3.28 14.88
N GLY A 56 4.48 1.98 14.61
CA GLY A 56 4.12 1.35 13.33
C GLY A 56 5.19 0.44 12.68
N MET A 57 5.26 0.44 11.34
CA MET A 57 6.08 -0.48 10.55
C MET A 57 6.67 0.19 9.31
N ALA A 58 7.98 0.08 9.13
CA ALA A 58 8.67 0.43 7.88
C ALA A 58 8.93 -0.83 7.03
N VAL A 59 8.76 -0.67 5.71
CA VAL A 59 9.03 -1.70 4.70
C VAL A 59 10.18 -1.22 3.83
N LEU A 60 11.26 -1.96 3.86
CA LEU A 60 12.46 -1.66 3.08
C LEU A 60 12.69 -2.75 2.03
N ALA A 61 13.01 -2.35 0.81
CA ALA A 61 13.47 -3.27 -0.23
C ALA A 61 14.91 -2.96 -0.57
N ASN A 62 15.78 -3.96 -0.49
CA ASN A 62 17.23 -3.78 -0.67
C ASN A 62 17.83 -2.69 0.24
N GLY A 63 17.26 -2.53 1.44
CA GLY A 63 17.68 -1.54 2.42
C GLY A 63 17.22 -0.10 2.14
N MET A 64 16.44 0.11 1.08
CA MET A 64 15.79 1.38 0.81
C MET A 64 14.37 1.37 1.36
N LEU A 65 13.99 2.42 2.11
CA LEU A 65 12.62 2.59 2.57
C LEU A 65 11.67 2.73 1.37
N ILE A 66 10.66 1.86 1.32
CA ILE A 66 9.63 1.86 0.28
C ILE A 66 8.32 2.40 0.83
N LEU A 67 7.91 1.92 2.00
CA LEU A 67 6.67 2.32 2.68
C LEU A 67 6.95 2.44 4.18
N ASP A 68 6.31 3.40 4.83
CA ASP A 68 6.27 3.50 6.29
C ASP A 68 4.80 3.64 6.68
N PHE A 69 4.35 2.78 7.57
CA PHE A 69 2.98 2.73 8.05
C PHE A 69 2.97 3.12 9.53
N ARG A 70 2.10 4.05 9.89
CA ARG A 70 1.91 4.47 11.28
C ARG A 70 0.51 4.09 11.72
N TYR A 71 0.43 3.35 12.80
CA TYR A 71 -0.82 2.88 13.37
C TYR A 71 -0.72 2.85 14.88
N ASP A 72 -1.83 3.16 15.54
CA ASP A 72 -1.95 3.06 16.99
C ASP A 72 -2.41 1.64 17.42
N ASP A 73 -3.07 0.93 16.50
CA ASP A 73 -3.60 -0.42 16.71
C ASP A 73 -3.31 -1.33 15.51
N HIS A 74 -2.95 -2.58 15.77
CA HIS A 74 -2.77 -3.62 14.75
C HIS A 74 -4.02 -3.88 13.92
N ASP A 75 -5.22 -3.61 14.44
CA ASP A 75 -6.47 -3.71 13.68
C ASP A 75 -6.56 -2.70 12.53
N GLU A 76 -5.89 -1.54 12.66
CA GLU A 76 -5.76 -0.59 11.57
C GLU A 76 -4.95 -1.22 10.42
N LEU A 77 -3.87 -1.92 10.73
CA LEU A 77 -3.03 -2.58 9.72
C LEU A 77 -3.81 -3.64 8.93
N ARG A 78 -4.66 -4.43 9.59
CA ARG A 78 -5.57 -5.39 8.93
C ARG A 78 -6.56 -4.69 7.99
N THR A 79 -7.06 -3.52 8.41
CA THR A 79 -7.97 -2.68 7.62
C THR A 79 -7.29 -2.15 6.37
N LEU A 80 -6.03 -1.69 6.48
CA LEU A 80 -5.22 -1.24 5.36
C LEU A 80 -4.97 -2.35 4.34
N LEU A 81 -4.58 -3.54 4.80
CA LEU A 81 -4.37 -4.66 3.90
C LEU A 81 -5.65 -5.04 3.15
N THR A 82 -6.79 -4.95 3.84
CA THR A 82 -8.11 -5.15 3.21
C THR A 82 -8.34 -4.11 2.11
N ALA A 83 -8.05 -2.83 2.37
CA ALA A 83 -8.15 -1.77 1.37
C ALA A 83 -7.22 -2.04 0.18
N LEU A 84 -5.94 -2.34 0.42
CA LEU A 84 -4.96 -2.63 -0.63
C LEU A 84 -5.40 -3.79 -1.53
N THR A 85 -5.94 -4.85 -0.92
CA THR A 85 -6.46 -6.02 -1.67
C THR A 85 -7.56 -5.62 -2.65
N LEU A 86 -8.48 -4.73 -2.22
CA LEU A 86 -9.61 -4.29 -3.04
C LEU A 86 -9.17 -3.44 -4.22
N PHE A 87 -8.23 -2.52 -4.00
CA PHE A 87 -7.79 -1.58 -5.02
C PHE A 87 -6.87 -2.18 -6.07
N MET A 88 -6.10 -3.21 -5.70
CA MET A 88 -5.13 -3.82 -6.60
C MET A 88 -5.67 -5.06 -7.34
N GLY A 89 -6.92 -5.48 -7.09
CA GLY A 89 -7.56 -6.59 -7.80
C GLY A 89 -6.82 -7.93 -7.60
N ASP A 90 -6.64 -8.70 -8.67
CA ASP A 90 -5.94 -10.01 -8.61
C ASP A 90 -4.45 -9.87 -8.21
N GLU A 91 -3.79 -8.81 -8.66
CA GLU A 91 -2.44 -8.45 -8.20
C GLU A 91 -2.46 -8.04 -6.71
N GLY A 92 -3.58 -7.47 -6.25
CA GLY A 92 -3.86 -7.17 -4.85
C GLY A 92 -4.06 -8.39 -3.99
N GLN A 93 -4.71 -9.43 -4.50
CA GLN A 93 -4.87 -10.70 -3.78
C GLN A 93 -3.52 -11.34 -3.50
N THR A 94 -2.58 -11.16 -4.42
CA THR A 94 -1.22 -11.67 -4.34
C THR A 94 -0.41 -10.98 -3.24
N LEU A 95 -0.40 -9.63 -3.26
CA LEU A 95 0.15 -8.81 -2.18
C LEU A 95 -0.59 -8.99 -0.85
N SER A 96 -1.91 -9.24 -0.88
CA SER A 96 -2.73 -9.55 0.29
C SER A 96 -2.34 -10.86 0.93
N ASN A 97 -2.09 -11.90 0.13
CA ASN A 97 -1.68 -13.21 0.64
C ASN A 97 -0.27 -13.14 1.24
N LEU A 98 0.64 -12.42 0.58
CA LEU A 98 1.93 -12.07 1.16
C LEU A 98 1.68 -11.30 2.46
N ALA A 99 0.94 -10.20 2.44
CA ALA A 99 0.76 -9.36 3.62
C ALA A 99 0.04 -10.07 4.77
N LYS A 100 -0.91 -10.98 4.53
CA LYS A 100 -1.54 -11.84 5.54
C LYS A 100 -0.54 -12.83 6.14
N THR A 101 0.29 -13.43 5.28
CA THR A 101 1.42 -14.26 5.70
C THR A 101 2.33 -13.44 6.61
N LEU A 102 2.69 -12.23 6.18
CA LEU A 102 3.50 -11.30 6.96
C LEU A 102 2.81 -11.05 8.30
N LEU A 103 1.57 -10.54 8.34
CA LEU A 103 0.85 -10.26 9.58
C LEU A 103 0.79 -11.43 10.54
N SER A 104 0.55 -12.65 10.05
CA SER A 104 0.49 -13.84 10.90
C SER A 104 1.82 -14.10 11.61
N VAL A 105 2.95 -13.87 10.91
CA VAL A 105 4.29 -13.93 11.52
C VAL A 105 4.48 -12.81 12.53
N LEU A 106 4.00 -11.61 12.22
CA LEU A 106 4.23 -10.39 12.99
C LEU A 106 3.46 -10.34 14.29
N GLU A 107 2.21 -10.81 14.28
CA GLU A 107 1.40 -10.95 15.49
C GLU A 107 2.02 -11.93 16.49
N PHE A 108 2.81 -12.89 15.99
CA PHE A 108 3.49 -13.88 16.82
C PHE A 108 4.89 -13.45 17.25
N ILE A 109 5.58 -12.69 16.39
CA ILE A 109 6.99 -12.33 16.51
C ILE A 109 7.05 -10.80 16.48
N GLY A 110 7.05 -10.18 17.68
CA GLY A 110 7.33 -8.76 17.84
C GLY A 110 8.80 -8.42 17.55
N ALA A 111 9.30 -8.88 16.41
CA ALA A 111 10.68 -8.72 15.99
C ALA A 111 10.74 -8.39 14.49
N GLU A 112 11.86 -7.82 14.09
CA GLU A 112 12.17 -7.49 12.70
C GLU A 112 12.17 -8.76 11.84
N VAL A 113 11.63 -8.66 10.63
CA VAL A 113 11.55 -9.80 9.70
C VAL A 113 12.18 -9.44 8.36
N THR A 114 13.09 -10.28 7.89
CA THR A 114 13.75 -10.13 6.60
C THR A 114 13.38 -11.29 5.66
N PHE A 115 12.72 -10.98 4.55
CA PHE A 115 12.44 -11.91 3.45
C PHE A 115 13.58 -11.89 2.45
N GLU A 116 14.27 -13.01 2.27
CA GLU A 116 15.34 -13.20 1.29
C GLU A 116 14.78 -13.87 0.03
N PHE A 117 14.92 -13.21 -1.12
CA PHE A 117 14.55 -13.73 -2.43
C PHE A 117 15.76 -14.38 -3.12
N PRO A 118 15.53 -15.28 -4.10
CA PRO A 118 16.62 -15.83 -4.90
C PRO A 118 17.44 -14.74 -5.58
N VAL A 119 18.77 -14.91 -5.57
CA VAL A 119 19.70 -14.01 -6.26
C VAL A 119 20.21 -14.71 -7.52
N PRO A 120 19.98 -14.16 -8.72
CA PRO A 120 20.52 -14.74 -9.94
C PRO A 120 22.05 -14.77 -9.90
N SER A 121 22.67 -15.84 -10.41
CA SER A 121 24.13 -16.04 -10.36
C SER A 121 24.96 -14.93 -11.01
N TYR A 122 24.35 -14.13 -11.89
CA TYR A 122 24.98 -13.00 -12.56
C TYR A 122 24.88 -11.67 -11.81
N ARG A 123 24.24 -11.64 -10.62
CA ARG A 123 24.11 -10.43 -9.79
C ARG A 123 24.86 -10.58 -8.48
N SER A 124 25.47 -9.48 -8.03
CA SER A 124 26.10 -9.43 -6.72
C SER A 124 25.05 -9.35 -5.62
N VAL A 125 25.35 -9.96 -4.47
CA VAL A 125 24.51 -9.85 -3.27
C VAL A 125 24.47 -8.39 -2.81
N ILE A 126 23.27 -7.86 -2.61
CA ILE A 126 23.06 -6.54 -2.01
C ILE A 126 23.12 -6.72 -0.49
N PRO A 127 23.96 -5.94 0.22
CA PRO A 127 23.98 -5.99 1.69
C PRO A 127 22.61 -5.65 2.27
N LYS A 128 22.19 -6.39 3.29
CA LYS A 128 21.04 -6.01 4.11
C LYS A 128 21.24 -4.59 4.62
N ALA A 129 20.16 -3.81 4.74
CA ALA A 129 20.26 -2.54 5.44
C ALA A 129 20.81 -2.82 6.84
N ASN A 130 21.87 -2.12 7.22
CA ASN A 130 22.17 -1.93 8.63
C ASN A 130 21.13 -0.95 9.13
N GLU A 131 20.25 -1.37 10.05
CA GLU A 131 19.21 -0.57 10.74
C GLU A 131 19.05 0.79 10.06
N ALA A 132 18.32 0.80 8.93
CA ALA A 132 18.21 2.03 8.17
C ALA A 132 17.67 3.06 9.15
N SER A 133 18.29 4.25 9.14
CA SER A 133 17.82 5.41 9.88
C SER A 133 16.45 5.79 9.31
N SER A 134 15.43 5.02 9.68
CA SER A 134 14.04 5.36 9.53
C SER A 134 13.94 6.77 10.09
N GLY A 135 13.71 7.74 9.21
CA GLY A 135 13.38 9.10 9.61
C GLY A 135 12.02 9.02 10.29
N ILE A 136 12.01 8.49 11.51
CA ILE A 136 10.82 8.22 12.30
C ILE A 136 10.23 9.59 12.61
N LEU A 137 9.15 9.91 11.92
CA LEU A 137 8.27 10.99 12.33
C LEU A 137 7.57 10.53 13.61
N ASP A 138 7.59 11.37 14.64
CA ASP A 138 6.89 11.08 15.88
C ASP A 138 5.37 11.13 15.63
N SER A 139 4.63 10.23 16.26
CA SER A 139 3.17 10.27 16.38
C SER A 139 2.64 11.66 16.76
N SER A 140 3.39 12.40 17.59
CA SER A 140 3.06 13.77 17.99
C SER A 140 3.12 14.77 16.82
N ASP A 141 4.02 14.58 15.86
CA ASP A 141 4.13 15.41 14.65
C ASP A 141 2.95 15.20 13.71
N ILE A 142 2.45 13.95 13.61
CA ILE A 142 1.28 13.60 12.80
C ILE A 142 0.02 14.26 13.37
N ALA A 143 -0.23 14.09 14.67
CA ALA A 143 -1.39 14.70 15.33
C ALA A 143 -1.36 16.24 15.25
N ALA A 144 -0.18 16.84 15.36
CA ALA A 144 0.00 18.26 15.18
C ALA A 144 -0.26 18.71 13.73
N ASP A 145 0.10 17.91 12.73
CA ASP A 145 -0.19 18.20 11.32
C ASP A 145 -1.68 18.13 11.02
N ASP A 146 -2.39 17.13 11.53
CA ASP A 146 -3.85 17.01 11.41
C ASP A 146 -4.57 18.22 12.01
N ALA A 147 -4.18 18.61 13.22
CA ALA A 147 -4.73 19.79 13.88
C ALA A 147 -4.46 21.07 13.05
N ARG A 148 -3.26 21.20 12.46
CA ARG A 148 -2.92 22.33 11.58
C ARG A 148 -3.70 22.30 10.27
N ALA A 149 -3.90 21.13 9.68
CA ALA A 149 -4.67 20.97 8.45
C ALA A 149 -6.13 21.41 8.66
N GLN A 150 -6.73 21.04 9.80
CA GLN A 150 -8.08 21.45 10.16
C GLN A 150 -8.21 22.97 10.30
N VAL A 151 -7.22 23.66 10.86
CA VAL A 151 -7.20 25.13 10.99
C VAL A 151 -7.09 25.83 9.63
N ARG A 152 -6.37 25.25 8.67
CA ARG A 152 -6.16 25.85 7.33
C ARG A 152 -7.38 25.75 6.41
N GLY A 153 -8.38 24.95 6.78
CA GLY A 153 -9.48 24.59 5.90
C GLY A 153 -9.04 23.51 4.92
N ILE A 154 -9.59 22.31 5.07
CA ILE A 154 -9.33 21.19 4.16
C ILE A 154 -10.41 21.23 3.09
N GLU A 155 -10.01 21.29 1.82
CA GLU A 155 -10.97 21.14 0.74
C GLU A 155 -11.23 19.66 0.49
N THR A 156 -12.50 19.25 0.54
CA THR A 156 -12.89 17.86 0.26
C THR A 156 -13.47 17.75 -1.14
N ILE A 157 -12.84 16.95 -1.99
CA ILE A 157 -13.38 16.57 -3.29
C ILE A 157 -14.26 15.33 -3.10
N SER A 158 -15.58 15.53 -3.10
CA SER A 158 -16.53 14.43 -3.07
C SER A 158 -16.74 13.82 -4.46
N LEU A 159 -16.46 12.53 -4.58
CA LEU A 159 -16.62 11.71 -5.77
C LEU A 159 -17.66 10.62 -5.48
N SER A 160 -18.43 10.23 -6.48
CA SER A 160 -19.38 9.11 -6.39
C SER A 160 -19.11 8.11 -7.49
N THR A 161 -19.17 6.82 -7.16
CA THR A 161 -19.04 5.72 -8.12
C THR A 161 -20.40 5.10 -8.44
N THR A 162 -20.60 4.77 -9.71
CA THR A 162 -21.72 3.94 -10.14
C THR A 162 -21.43 2.46 -9.89
N ALA A 163 -22.43 1.59 -10.03
CA ALA A 163 -22.24 0.14 -9.93
C ALA A 163 -21.28 -0.43 -10.99
N LEU A 164 -21.08 0.29 -12.10
CA LEU A 164 -20.14 -0.07 -13.17
C LEU A 164 -18.75 0.56 -12.96
N GLY A 165 -18.52 1.27 -11.85
CA GLY A 165 -17.22 1.87 -11.53
C GLY A 165 -16.92 3.21 -12.18
N LYS A 166 -17.85 3.75 -12.99
CA LYS A 166 -17.75 5.13 -13.46
C LYS A 166 -17.72 6.12 -12.29
N ILE A 167 -16.71 6.98 -12.26
CA ILE A 167 -16.55 8.05 -11.26
C ILE A 167 -17.23 9.33 -11.76
N THR A 168 -18.03 9.94 -10.88
CA THR A 168 -18.76 11.18 -11.12
C THR A 168 -18.49 12.16 -9.97
N SER A 169 -18.54 13.46 -10.26
CA SER A 169 -18.47 14.49 -9.23
C SER A 169 -19.06 15.80 -9.74
N ASP A 170 -19.73 16.52 -8.84
CA ASP A 170 -20.15 17.89 -9.10
C ASP A 170 -19.07 18.93 -8.75
N SER A 171 -17.98 18.49 -8.11
CA SER A 171 -16.85 19.33 -7.69
C SER A 171 -16.23 20.08 -8.87
N PHE A 172 -16.07 21.39 -8.70
CA PHE A 172 -15.36 22.21 -9.66
C PHE A 172 -13.90 21.76 -9.83
N ILE A 173 -13.21 21.44 -8.72
CA ILE A 173 -11.83 20.93 -8.79
C ILE A 173 -11.78 19.63 -9.59
N PHE A 174 -12.73 18.71 -9.39
CA PHE A 174 -12.74 17.49 -10.19
C PHE A 174 -12.91 17.77 -11.69
N LYS A 175 -13.75 18.76 -12.06
CA LYS A 175 -13.91 19.18 -13.47
C LYS A 175 -12.62 19.78 -14.04
N VAL A 176 -11.92 20.60 -13.25
CA VAL A 176 -10.62 21.16 -13.64
C VAL A 176 -9.57 20.07 -13.78
N LEU A 177 -9.48 19.15 -12.82
CA LEU A 177 -8.59 18.00 -12.88
C LEU A 177 -8.88 17.16 -14.12
N ARG A 178 -10.15 16.84 -14.39
CA ARG A 178 -10.55 16.09 -15.59
C ARG A 178 -10.13 16.80 -16.89
N ALA A 179 -10.15 18.13 -16.92
CA ALA A 179 -9.76 18.92 -18.09
C ALA A 179 -8.24 18.90 -18.36
N VAL A 180 -7.40 18.65 -17.34
CA VAL A 180 -5.95 18.50 -17.51
C VAL A 180 -5.52 17.06 -17.77
N LEU A 181 -6.42 16.09 -17.56
CA LEU A 181 -6.18 14.70 -17.95
C LEU A 181 -6.28 14.56 -19.47
N PRO A 182 -5.42 13.71 -20.09
CA PRO A 182 -5.62 13.28 -21.46
C PRO A 182 -7.05 12.71 -21.67
N PRO A 183 -7.71 13.04 -22.80
CA PRO A 183 -9.12 12.70 -23.02
C PRO A 183 -9.38 11.19 -23.13
N ASP A 184 -8.33 10.40 -23.37
CA ASP A 184 -8.33 8.94 -23.41
C ASP A 184 -8.25 8.29 -22.01
N ILE A 185 -7.98 9.07 -20.95
CA ILE A 185 -7.96 8.55 -19.59
C ILE A 185 -9.38 8.57 -19.02
N GLU A 186 -10.05 7.43 -19.14
CA GLU A 186 -11.24 7.15 -18.36
C GLU A 186 -10.87 6.88 -16.89
N VAL A 187 -11.27 7.81 -16.01
CA VAL A 187 -11.17 7.61 -14.56
C VAL A 187 -12.37 6.78 -14.12
N GLU A 188 -12.18 5.46 -14.16
CA GLU A 188 -13.16 4.46 -13.73
C GLU A 188 -12.47 3.40 -12.85
N LEU A 189 -13.21 2.87 -11.89
CA LEU A 189 -12.79 1.69 -11.14
C LEU A 189 -13.24 0.43 -11.87
N PRO A 190 -12.45 -0.67 -11.81
CA PRO A 190 -12.92 -1.95 -12.30
C PRO A 190 -14.25 -2.34 -11.63
N PRO A 191 -15.26 -2.84 -12.38
CA PRO A 191 -16.53 -3.27 -11.78
C PRO A 191 -16.36 -4.32 -10.68
N THR A 192 -15.35 -5.19 -10.80
CA THR A 192 -14.97 -6.19 -9.79
C THR A 192 -14.48 -5.54 -8.50
N THR A 193 -13.70 -4.46 -8.58
CA THR A 193 -13.28 -3.67 -7.42
C THR A 193 -14.49 -3.05 -6.72
N VAL A 194 -15.41 -2.42 -7.46
CA VAL A 194 -16.63 -1.85 -6.86
C VAL A 194 -17.49 -2.92 -6.21
N ALA A 195 -17.66 -4.08 -6.85
CA ALA A 195 -18.38 -5.20 -6.27
C ALA A 195 -17.74 -5.69 -4.96
N GLY A 196 -16.41 -5.87 -4.93
CA GLY A 196 -15.68 -6.30 -3.74
C GLY A 196 -15.74 -5.28 -2.59
N ILE A 197 -15.67 -3.97 -2.90
CA ILE A 197 -15.85 -2.89 -1.92
C ILE A 197 -17.25 -2.95 -1.30
N ARG A 198 -18.29 -3.13 -2.14
CA ARG A 198 -19.69 -3.23 -1.70
C ARG A 198 -19.97 -4.49 -0.88
N GLU A 199 -19.38 -5.62 -1.26
CA GLU A 199 -19.51 -6.89 -0.53
C GLU A 199 -18.96 -6.78 0.89
N LYS A 200 -17.88 -6.01 1.09
CA LYS A 200 -17.31 -5.72 2.40
C LYS A 200 -18.05 -4.65 3.20
N GLY A 201 -19.18 -4.14 2.70
CA GLY A 201 -19.95 -3.09 3.38
C GLY A 201 -19.28 -1.72 3.36
N ILE A 202 -18.30 -1.50 2.48
CA ILE A 202 -17.63 -0.20 2.35
C ILE A 202 -18.49 0.68 1.45
N THR A 203 -18.94 1.80 2.00
CA THR A 203 -19.78 2.81 1.34
C THR A 203 -19.03 4.12 1.11
N GLU A 204 -17.95 4.35 1.84
CA GLU A 204 -17.11 5.54 1.72
C GLU A 204 -15.64 5.17 1.90
N ILE A 205 -14.78 5.75 1.07
CA ILE A 205 -13.33 5.76 1.25
C ILE A 205 -12.86 7.21 1.20
N THR A 206 -12.23 7.69 2.26
CA THR A 206 -11.61 9.03 2.27
C THR A 206 -10.09 8.88 2.21
N VAL A 207 -9.46 9.50 1.22
CA VAL A 207 -8.01 9.63 1.14
C VAL A 207 -7.64 11.04 1.57
N LYS A 208 -6.95 11.11 2.70
CA LYS A 208 -6.53 12.33 3.38
C LYS A 208 -5.08 12.62 3.05
N ASN A 209 -4.83 13.73 2.37
CA ASN A 209 -3.46 14.15 2.09
C ASN A 209 -2.91 14.99 3.24
N ARG A 210 -1.77 14.60 3.78
CA ARG A 210 -1.09 15.25 4.90
C ARG A 210 0.33 15.60 4.52
N ARG A 211 0.97 16.46 5.31
CA ARG A 211 2.35 16.89 5.05
C ARG A 211 3.33 15.72 4.95
N TYR A 212 3.03 14.66 5.70
CA TYR A 212 3.91 13.52 5.90
C TYR A 212 3.47 12.24 5.16
N GLY A 213 2.30 12.25 4.51
CA GLY A 213 1.80 11.06 3.84
C GLY A 213 0.30 11.08 3.53
N LEU A 214 -0.24 9.89 3.30
CA LEU A 214 -1.64 9.64 2.96
C LEU A 214 -2.31 8.86 4.09
N ALA A 215 -3.37 9.42 4.67
CA ALA A 215 -4.26 8.67 5.55
C ALA A 215 -5.43 8.14 4.71
N ILE A 216 -5.85 6.89 4.95
CA ILE A 216 -7.05 6.35 4.34
C ILE A 216 -8.08 6.16 5.45
N GLU A 217 -9.35 6.42 5.17
CA GLU A 217 -10.47 6.10 6.04
C GLU A 217 -11.47 5.25 5.28
N LEU A 218 -12.02 4.22 5.93
CA LEU A 218 -13.10 3.40 5.38
C LEU A 218 -14.35 3.62 6.23
N ASN A 219 -15.44 4.10 5.62
CA ASN A 219 -16.68 4.44 6.33
C ASN A 219 -16.46 5.39 7.54
N GLY A 220 -15.52 6.35 7.40
CA GLY A 220 -15.15 7.27 8.48
C GLY A 220 -14.31 6.67 9.60
N GLN A 221 -13.93 5.39 9.52
CA GLN A 221 -12.96 4.78 10.43
C GLN A 221 -11.55 5.01 9.90
N PRO A 222 -10.63 5.55 10.72
CA PRO A 222 -9.24 5.74 10.30
C PRO A 222 -8.58 4.39 10.01
N THR A 223 -7.63 4.42 9.09
CA THR A 223 -6.67 3.34 8.85
C THR A 223 -5.27 3.88 9.13
N PRO A 224 -4.23 3.03 9.18
CA PRO A 224 -2.86 3.44 9.39
C PRO A 224 -2.50 4.54 8.41
N LEU A 225 -1.83 5.58 8.90
CA LEU A 225 -1.23 6.58 8.05
C LEU A 225 -0.13 5.91 7.23
N LEU A 226 -0.26 5.94 5.91
CA LEU A 226 0.85 5.65 5.02
C LEU A 226 1.76 6.87 5.00
N VAL A 227 2.82 6.83 5.78
CA VAL A 227 3.94 7.78 5.71
C VAL A 227 4.71 7.47 4.43
N CYS A 228 4.25 8.10 3.37
CA CYS A 228 4.99 8.22 2.15
C CYS A 228 5.50 9.66 2.11
N ASN A 229 6.76 9.87 2.50
CA ASN A 229 7.36 11.15 2.18
C ASN A 229 7.29 11.30 0.65
N LEU A 230 7.06 12.53 0.22
CA LEU A 230 6.89 12.84 -1.18
C LEU A 230 8.11 12.40 -2.01
N ASP A 231 9.31 12.50 -1.45
CA ASP A 231 10.54 12.03 -2.09
C ASP A 231 10.54 10.51 -2.32
N ASN A 232 9.82 9.72 -1.52
CA ASN A 232 9.65 8.28 -1.65
C ASN A 232 8.57 7.97 -2.72
N LEU A 233 7.49 8.77 -2.79
CA LEU A 233 6.53 8.68 -3.90
C LEU A 233 7.14 9.14 -5.23
N LEU A 234 8.08 10.08 -5.19
CA LEU A 234 8.81 10.53 -6.37
C LEU A 234 9.93 9.54 -6.73
N SER A 235 10.62 8.96 -5.75
CA SER A 235 11.59 7.89 -6.00
C SER A 235 10.91 6.63 -6.55
N PHE A 236 9.63 6.40 -6.23
CA PHE A 236 8.79 5.42 -6.91
C PHE A 236 8.67 5.72 -8.42
N ALA A 237 8.53 6.98 -8.80
CA ALA A 237 8.55 7.41 -10.21
C ALA A 237 9.96 7.35 -10.83
N GLU A 238 11.02 7.57 -10.05
CA GLU A 238 12.41 7.46 -10.54
C GLU A 238 12.83 6.00 -10.76
N HIS A 239 12.27 5.06 -10.00
CA HIS A 239 12.47 3.62 -10.16
C HIS A 239 11.40 2.97 -11.07
N ARG A 240 10.86 3.73 -12.02
CA ARG A 240 9.78 3.35 -12.95
C ARG A 240 9.97 1.96 -13.55
N ASP A 241 11.16 1.65 -14.06
CA ASP A 241 11.42 0.38 -14.75
C ASP A 241 11.32 -0.82 -13.80
N ARG A 242 11.74 -0.64 -12.53
CA ARG A 242 11.60 -1.67 -11.50
C ARG A 242 10.12 -1.90 -11.19
N TRP A 243 9.34 -0.82 -11.04
CA TRP A 243 7.91 -0.92 -10.76
C TRP A 243 7.12 -1.52 -11.92
N ARG A 244 7.48 -1.22 -13.16
CA ARG A 244 6.87 -1.87 -14.33
C ARG A 244 7.07 -3.37 -14.35
N GLN A 245 8.20 -3.86 -13.84
CA GLN A 245 8.44 -5.30 -13.72
C GLN A 245 7.60 -5.93 -12.61
N LEU A 246 7.39 -5.20 -11.51
CA LEU A 246 6.58 -5.67 -10.38
C LEU A 246 5.07 -5.58 -10.64
N ALA A 247 4.62 -4.55 -11.35
CA ALA A 247 3.21 -4.25 -11.63
C ALA A 247 3.01 -3.88 -13.12
N PRO A 248 3.10 -4.86 -14.04
CA PRO A 248 3.05 -4.60 -15.48
C PRO A 248 1.68 -4.10 -15.95
N SER A 249 0.63 -4.25 -15.14
CA SER A 249 -0.72 -3.73 -15.38
C SER A 249 -0.81 -2.20 -15.32
N VAL A 250 0.18 -1.53 -14.70
CA VAL A 250 0.20 -0.08 -14.56
C VAL A 250 0.82 0.55 -15.81
N SER A 251 -0.02 1.20 -16.62
CA SER A 251 0.43 1.87 -17.84
C SER A 251 1.33 3.07 -17.56
N GLU A 252 2.17 3.43 -18.53
CA GLU A 252 3.03 4.62 -18.46
C GLU A 252 2.25 5.90 -18.13
N GLN A 253 1.10 6.06 -18.77
CA GLN A 253 0.21 7.20 -18.56
C GLN A 253 -0.28 7.28 -17.11
N ARG A 254 -0.52 6.14 -16.44
CA ARG A 254 -0.94 6.10 -15.03
C ARG A 254 0.20 6.53 -14.10
N PHE A 255 1.44 6.14 -14.37
CA PHE A 255 2.59 6.62 -13.60
C PHE A 255 2.76 8.14 -13.74
N ASP A 256 2.68 8.68 -14.96
CA ASP A 256 2.80 10.12 -15.18
C ASP A 256 1.63 10.92 -14.60
N LEU A 257 0.44 10.31 -14.53
CA LEU A 257 -0.69 10.87 -13.83
C LEU A 257 -0.46 10.93 -12.32
N VAL A 258 -0.06 9.81 -11.71
CA VAL A 258 0.25 9.76 -10.27
C VAL A 258 1.33 10.78 -9.93
N ARG A 259 2.41 10.86 -10.72
CA ARG A 259 3.47 11.85 -10.53
C ARG A 259 2.93 13.28 -10.57
N ARG A 260 2.11 13.63 -11.56
CA ARG A 260 1.51 14.97 -11.68
C ARG A 260 0.54 15.26 -10.54
N MET A 261 -0.30 14.31 -10.15
CA MET A 261 -1.17 14.47 -8.99
C MET A 261 -0.36 14.73 -7.72
N VAL A 262 0.67 13.92 -7.49
CA VAL A 262 1.55 14.04 -6.33
C VAL A 262 2.27 15.39 -6.34
N GLN A 263 2.84 15.81 -7.48
CA GLN A 263 3.61 17.05 -7.60
C GLN A 263 2.74 18.32 -7.57
N ASP A 264 1.66 18.32 -8.35
CA ASP A 264 0.95 19.56 -8.65
C ASP A 264 -0.27 19.77 -7.75
N VAL A 265 -0.87 18.69 -7.23
CA VAL A 265 -2.12 18.74 -6.44
C VAL A 265 -1.82 18.50 -4.96
N LEU A 266 -1.15 17.40 -4.65
CA LEU A 266 -0.95 16.98 -3.26
C LEU A 266 0.12 17.83 -2.52
N GLN A 267 1.12 18.37 -3.20
CA GLN A 267 2.10 19.24 -2.54
C GLN A 267 1.56 20.63 -2.19
N THR A 268 0.63 21.12 -3.00
CA THR A 268 0.26 22.53 -3.01
C THR A 268 -1.00 22.78 -2.19
N HIS A 269 -1.82 21.75 -1.95
CA HIS A 269 -3.12 21.89 -1.30
C HIS A 269 -3.37 20.74 -0.30
N ASN A 270 -3.93 21.10 0.86
CA ASN A 270 -4.51 20.15 1.81
C ASN A 270 -5.88 19.72 1.28
N VAL A 271 -5.88 18.71 0.41
CA VAL A 271 -7.09 18.18 -0.22
C VAL A 271 -7.37 16.78 0.30
N ASP A 272 -8.61 16.57 0.74
CA ASP A 272 -9.14 15.24 1.01
C ASP A 272 -9.98 14.78 -0.18
N ILE A 273 -9.81 13.53 -0.62
CA ILE A 273 -10.63 12.92 -1.66
C ILE A 273 -11.59 11.96 -0.98
N ARG A 274 -12.89 12.22 -1.06
CA ARG A 274 -13.92 11.34 -0.50
C ARG A 274 -14.64 10.63 -1.63
N LEU A 275 -14.56 9.31 -1.66
CA LEU A 275 -15.16 8.46 -2.67
C LEU A 275 -16.33 7.67 -2.09
N HIS A 276 -17.54 7.93 -2.59
CA HIS A 276 -18.76 7.24 -2.22
C HIS A 276 -19.03 6.07 -3.16
N PHE A 277 -19.47 4.96 -2.58
CA PHE A 277 -19.84 3.73 -3.28
C PHE A 277 -21.34 3.48 -3.14
N PRO A 278 -21.97 2.81 -4.12
CA PRO A 278 -23.36 2.39 -4.00
C PRO A 278 -23.55 1.48 -2.78
N PRO A 279 -24.72 1.48 -2.13
CA PRO A 279 -24.98 0.63 -0.97
C PRO A 279 -24.79 -0.86 -1.30
N PRO A 280 -24.53 -1.71 -0.29
CA PRO A 280 -24.39 -3.15 -0.48
C PRO A 280 -25.62 -3.75 -1.19
N ILE A 281 -25.41 -4.79 -1.99
CA ILE A 281 -26.54 -5.55 -2.54
C ILE A 281 -27.07 -6.39 -1.38
N HIS A 282 -28.15 -5.95 -0.73
CA HIS A 282 -28.87 -6.84 0.18
C HIS A 282 -29.42 -8.00 -0.66
N PRO A 283 -29.12 -9.26 -0.32
CA PRO A 283 -29.83 -10.38 -0.93
C PRO A 283 -31.30 -10.15 -0.60
N ALA A 284 -32.12 -9.94 -1.63
CA ALA A 284 -33.56 -9.80 -1.45
C ALA A 284 -34.01 -10.94 -0.55
N SER A 285 -34.52 -10.61 0.64
CA SER A 285 -35.01 -11.57 1.62
C SER A 285 -36.03 -12.47 0.93
N ARG A 286 -35.58 -13.68 0.59
CA ARG A 286 -36.39 -14.74 -0.01
C ARG A 286 -37.17 -15.45 1.07
#